data_AF-A0A9E1AFU6-F1
#
_entry.id   AF-A0A9E1AFU6-F1
#
_cell.length_a   1.000
_cell.length_b   1.000
_cell.length_c   1.000
_cell.angle_alpha   90.00
_cell.angle_beta   90.00
_cell.angle_gamma   90.00
#
_symmetry.space_group_name_H-M   'P 1'
#
loop_
_entity.id
_entity.type
_entity.pdbx_description
1 polymer ?
#
loop_
_entity_poly.entity_id
_entity_poly.type
_entity_poly.pdbx_seq_one_letter_code
_entity_poly.pdbx_strand_id
1 'polypeptide(L)'
;MVESKIYIGLNDLSTNTQLYENEKYIRVLRNVCYSYKVPFSFQVQEGGYIYESGEYARETSLVLTLIDVDKAVVKDIAKDLCAFFHQESVLVTESHLQAHFVRETLECGGEETL
;
A
#
# COMPACT_ATOMS: atom_id res chain seq x y z
N MET A 1 8.40 -16.73 -2.51
CA MET A 1 8.19 -15.27 -2.42
C MET A 1 6.75 -15.03 -2.03
N VAL A 2 6.49 -14.12 -1.10
CA VAL A 2 5.12 -13.80 -0.65
C VAL A 2 4.76 -12.40 -1.13
N GLU A 3 3.58 -12.27 -1.73
CA GLU A 3 2.92 -10.98 -1.91
C GLU A 3 2.11 -10.68 -0.65
N SER A 4 2.28 -9.52 -0.06
CA SER A 4 1.38 -8.98 0.95
C SER A 4 0.67 -7.76 0.38
N LYS A 5 -0.66 -7.71 0.51
CA LYS A 5 -1.46 -6.54 0.16
C LYS A 5 -2.11 -5.97 1.40
N ILE A 6 -1.96 -4.67 1.61
CA ILE A 6 -2.61 -3.93 2.68
C ILE A 6 -3.65 -3.02 2.03
N TYR A 7 -4.92 -3.19 2.41
CA TYR A 7 -6.04 -2.39 1.93
C TYR A 7 -6.40 -1.37 3.01
N ILE A 8 -6.34 -0.09 2.66
CA ILE A 8 -6.53 1.03 3.59
C ILE A 8 -7.66 1.91 3.06
N GLY A 9 -8.75 2.01 3.84
CA GLY A 9 -9.83 2.96 3.59
C GLY A 9 -9.38 4.42 3.71
N LEU A 10 -10.04 5.32 2.99
CA LEU A 10 -9.77 6.76 3.05
C LEU A 10 -10.84 7.54 3.81
N ASN A 11 -11.98 6.91 4.14
CA ASN A 11 -13.01 7.55 4.94
C ASN A 11 -12.58 7.56 6.40
N ASP A 12 -12.48 8.75 6.99
CA ASP A 12 -12.14 8.90 8.40
C ASP A 12 -13.16 8.18 9.30
N LEU A 13 -12.68 7.44 10.30
CA LEU A 13 -13.54 6.66 11.21
C LEU A 13 -14.61 7.50 11.91
N SER A 14 -14.31 8.77 12.24
CA SER A 14 -15.24 9.62 12.99
C SER A 14 -16.28 10.30 12.12
N THR A 15 -15.92 10.66 10.88
CA THR A 15 -16.83 11.39 9.98
C THR A 15 -17.46 10.52 8.91
N ASN A 16 -16.94 9.31 8.69
CA ASN A 16 -17.26 8.42 7.57
C ASN A 16 -17.14 9.11 6.20
N THR A 17 -16.18 10.03 6.08
CA THR A 17 -15.94 10.79 4.85
C THR A 17 -14.45 10.93 4.60
N GLN A 18 -14.09 10.98 3.32
CA GLN A 18 -12.73 11.28 2.91
C GLN A 18 -12.42 12.77 3.17
N LEU A 19 -11.54 13.04 4.13
CA LEU A 19 -11.23 14.40 4.58
C LEU A 19 -10.24 15.14 3.68
N TYR A 20 -9.46 14.40 2.88
CA TYR A 20 -8.38 14.93 2.07
C TYR A 20 -8.37 14.33 0.66
N GLU A 21 -7.75 15.02 -0.29
CA GLU A 21 -7.48 14.46 -1.62
C GLU A 21 -6.53 13.27 -1.56
N ASN A 22 -6.63 12.38 -2.55
CA ASN A 22 -5.86 11.13 -2.64
C ASN A 22 -4.34 11.39 -2.53
N GLU A 23 -3.84 12.48 -3.11
CA GLU A 23 -2.42 12.86 -3.11
C GLU A 23 -1.86 13.00 -1.70
N LYS A 24 -2.65 13.48 -0.74
CA LYS A 24 -2.20 13.63 0.65
C LYS A 24 -2.01 12.26 1.29
N TYR A 25 -2.98 11.36 1.13
CA TYR A 25 -2.87 9.98 1.64
C TYR A 25 -1.73 9.21 0.98
N ILE A 26 -1.57 9.34 -0.34
CA ILE A 26 -0.46 8.74 -1.08
C ILE A 26 0.89 9.24 -0.54
N ARG A 27 1.02 10.53 -0.22
CA ARG A 27 2.25 11.07 0.39
C ARG A 27 2.55 10.44 1.75
N VAL A 28 1.53 10.23 2.59
CA VAL A 28 1.70 9.54 3.88
C VAL A 28 2.14 8.10 3.66
N LEU A 29 1.46 7.35 2.79
CA LEU A 29 1.82 5.96 2.45
C LEU A 29 3.28 5.84 1.98
N ARG A 30 3.71 6.72 1.07
CA ARG A 30 5.11 6.76 0.59
C ARG A 30 6.10 7.00 1.72
N ASN A 31 5.80 7.97 2.60
CA ASN A 31 6.67 8.28 3.74
C ASN A 31 6.81 7.10 4.71
N VAL A 32 5.71 6.38 4.98
CA VAL A 32 5.74 5.15 5.79
C VAL A 32 6.65 4.13 5.13
N CYS A 33 6.41 3.79 3.87
CA CYS A 33 7.19 2.77 3.17
C CYS A 33 8.69 3.15 3.08
N TYR A 34 9.01 4.43 2.86
CA TYR A 34 10.38 4.93 2.89
C TYR A 34 11.04 4.80 4.27
N SER A 35 10.31 5.05 5.35
CA SER A 35 10.82 4.87 6.73
C SER A 35 11.23 3.42 7.00
N TYR A 36 10.44 2.46 6.51
CA TYR A 36 10.74 1.03 6.62
C TYR A 36 11.76 0.52 5.58
N LYS A 37 12.18 1.37 4.63
CA LYS A 37 13.14 1.05 3.55
C LYS A 37 12.73 -0.16 2.72
N VAL A 38 11.42 -0.33 2.49
CA VAL A 38 10.88 -1.44 1.70
C VAL A 38 10.57 -1.01 0.27
N PRO A 39 10.82 -1.85 -0.75
CA PRO A 39 10.27 -1.65 -2.07
C PRO A 39 8.75 -1.90 -2.04
N PHE A 40 7.99 -1.06 -2.74
CA PHE A 40 6.54 -1.15 -2.74
C PHE A 40 5.95 -0.63 -4.05
N SER A 41 4.72 -1.08 -4.33
CA SER A 41 3.83 -0.45 -5.31
C SER A 41 2.47 -0.20 -4.65
N PHE A 42 1.65 0.66 -5.23
CA PHE A 42 0.30 0.88 -4.72
C PHE A 42 -0.68 1.21 -5.84
N GLN A 43 -1.97 1.05 -5.55
CA GLN A 43 -3.08 1.41 -6.42
C GLN A 43 -4.11 2.22 -5.63
N VAL A 44 -4.81 3.13 -6.32
CA VAL A 44 -6.05 3.73 -5.82
C VAL A 44 -7.19 2.88 -6.36
N GLN A 45 -8.04 2.38 -5.47
CA GLN A 45 -9.19 1.56 -5.83
C GLN A 45 -10.46 2.26 -5.37
N GLU A 46 -11.38 2.51 -6.29
CA GLU A 46 -12.74 2.89 -5.92
C GLU A 46 -13.58 1.62 -5.76
N GLY A 47 -14.30 1.53 -4.64
CA GLY A 47 -15.17 0.42 -4.36
C GLY A 47 -16.33 0.82 -3.48
N GLY A 48 -16.95 -0.20 -2.90
CA GLY A 48 -17.96 -0.02 -1.88
C GLY A 48 -18.20 -1.30 -1.14
N TYR A 49 -18.76 -1.18 0.05
CA TYR A 49 -19.12 -2.29 0.91
C TYR A 49 -20.53 -2.09 1.45
N ILE A 50 -21.16 -3.19 1.83
CA ILE A 50 -22.50 -3.19 2.40
C ILE A 50 -22.33 -3.47 3.88
N TYR A 51 -22.73 -2.52 4.72
CA TYR A 51 -22.78 -2.72 6.16
C TYR A 51 -23.77 -3.83 6.52
N GLU A 52 -23.67 -4.39 7.73
CA GLU A 52 -24.67 -5.35 8.22
C GLU A 52 -26.10 -4.77 8.25
N SER A 53 -26.22 -3.44 8.31
CA SER A 53 -27.49 -2.72 8.19
C SER A 53 -28.11 -2.77 6.79
N GLY A 54 -27.36 -3.24 5.78
CA GLY A 54 -27.75 -3.20 4.36
C GLY A 54 -27.42 -1.88 3.66
N GLU A 55 -26.85 -0.90 4.37
CA GLU A 55 -26.43 0.36 3.78
C GLU A 55 -25.18 0.17 2.90
N TYR A 56 -25.22 0.71 1.68
CA TYR A 56 -24.09 0.70 0.76
C TYR A 56 -23.22 1.94 0.99
N ALA A 57 -21.99 1.73 1.46
CA ALA A 57 -20.96 2.75 1.48
C ALA A 57 -20.12 2.68 0.22
N ARG A 58 -19.93 3.82 -0.44
CA ARG A 58 -18.88 3.99 -1.45
C ARG A 58 -17.63 4.48 -0.74
N GLU A 59 -16.50 3.83 -1.02
CA GLU A 59 -15.23 4.19 -0.42
C GLU A 59 -14.08 4.06 -1.43
N THR A 60 -13.19 5.05 -1.41
CA THR A 60 -11.89 4.96 -2.06
C THR A 60 -10.91 4.31 -1.09
N SER A 61 -10.09 3.38 -1.58
CA SER A 61 -9.07 2.72 -0.80
C SER A 61 -7.70 2.81 -1.50
N LEU A 62 -6.64 2.82 -0.70
CA LEU A 62 -5.29 2.53 -1.19
C LEU A 62 -4.99 1.05 -1.00
N VAL A 63 -4.43 0.42 -2.03
CA VAL A 63 -3.94 -0.96 -1.95
C VAL A 63 -2.43 -0.93 -2.06
N LEU A 64 -1.73 -1.12 -0.95
CA LEU A 64 -0.28 -1.22 -0.88
C LEU A 64 0.13 -2.68 -1.16
N THR A 65 1.00 -2.90 -2.14
CA THR A 65 1.57 -4.22 -2.45
C THR A 65 3.04 -4.27 -2.06
N LEU A 66 3.39 -5.27 -1.27
CA LEU A 66 4.74 -5.56 -0.77
C LEU A 66 5.13 -6.96 -1.23
N ILE A 67 6.33 -7.11 -1.78
CA ILE A 67 6.83 -8.38 -2.29
C ILE A 67 8.05 -8.80 -1.48
N ASP A 68 7.99 -10.00 -0.90
CA ASP A 68 9.08 -10.61 -0.12
C ASP A 68 9.54 -9.78 1.09
N VAL A 69 8.64 -8.98 1.66
CA VAL A 69 8.88 -8.22 2.90
C VAL A 69 8.58 -9.11 4.10
N ASP A 70 9.41 -9.02 5.14
CA ASP A 70 9.23 -9.75 6.38
C ASP A 70 7.85 -9.50 7.00
N LYS A 71 7.18 -10.57 7.45
CA LYS A 71 5.81 -10.52 7.97
C LYS A 71 5.66 -9.59 9.18
N ALA A 72 6.67 -9.47 10.04
CA ALA A 72 6.64 -8.53 11.16
C ALA A 72 6.67 -7.09 10.65
N VAL A 73 7.48 -6.80 9.63
CA VAL A 73 7.55 -5.49 8.98
C VAL A 73 6.23 -5.14 8.28
N VAL A 74 5.62 -6.09 7.55
CA VAL A 74 4.28 -5.90 6.96
C VAL A 74 3.26 -5.55 8.03
N LYS A 75 3.28 -6.25 9.17
CA LYS A 75 2.37 -5.99 10.29
C LYS A 75 2.56 -4.62 10.90
N ASP A 76 3.79 -4.15 11.05
CA ASP A 76 4.07 -2.84 11.62
C ASP A 76 3.72 -1.70 10.66
N ILE A 77 3.99 -1.87 9.35
CA ILE A 77 3.48 -0.96 8.31
C ILE A 77 1.95 -0.88 8.35
N ALA A 78 1.26 -2.02 8.45
CA ALA A 78 -0.20 -2.05 8.50
C ALA A 78 -0.76 -1.27 9.70
N LYS A 79 -0.16 -1.43 10.89
CA LYS A 79 -0.55 -0.66 12.09
C LYS A 79 -0.32 0.83 11.93
N ASP A 80 0.83 1.23 11.40
CA ASP A 80 1.16 2.63 11.18
C ASP A 80 0.19 3.27 10.20
N LEU A 81 -0.12 2.61 9.09
CA LEU A 81 -1.11 3.09 8.13
C LEU A 81 -2.51 3.17 8.74
N CYS A 82 -2.93 2.16 9.51
CA CYS A 82 -4.19 2.17 10.23
C CYS A 82 -4.31 3.40 11.15
N ALA A 83 -3.25 3.70 11.90
CA ALA A 83 -3.19 4.84 12.80
C ALA A 83 -3.17 6.18 12.05
N PHE A 84 -2.30 6.33 11.03
CA PHE A 84 -2.16 7.59 10.29
C PHE A 84 -3.39 7.94 9.45
N PHE A 85 -4.15 6.95 9.01
CA PHE A 85 -5.38 7.12 8.23
C PHE A 85 -6.62 7.16 9.12
N HIS A 86 -6.45 7.06 10.43
CA HIS A 86 -7.53 7.03 11.41
C HIS A 86 -8.63 6.02 11.05
N GLN A 87 -8.19 4.79 10.81
CA GLN A 87 -9.05 3.65 10.48
C GLN A 87 -9.24 2.76 11.71
N GLU A 88 -10.40 2.12 11.82
CA GLU A 88 -10.62 1.06 12.81
C GLU A 88 -9.75 -0.17 12.51
N SER A 89 -9.64 -0.52 11.23
CA SER A 89 -8.84 -1.65 10.78
C SER A 89 -8.33 -1.46 9.35
N VAL A 90 -7.32 -2.25 8.99
CA VAL A 90 -6.86 -2.44 7.62
C VAL A 90 -6.85 -3.93 7.31
N LEU A 91 -7.23 -4.30 6.09
CA LEU A 91 -7.17 -5.70 5.66
C LEU A 91 -5.79 -6.01 5.12
N VAL A 92 -5.19 -7.11 5.58
CA VAL A 92 -3.94 -7.65 5.04
C VAL A 92 -4.23 -9.01 4.40
N THR A 93 -3.85 -9.18 3.13
CA THR A 93 -3.90 -10.47 2.44
C THR A 93 -2.50 -10.91 2.06
N GLU A 94 -2.27 -12.23 2.06
CA GLU A 94 -1.00 -12.84 1.68
C GLU A 94 -1.25 -13.85 0.56
N SER A 95 -0.41 -13.84 -0.47
CA SER A 95 -0.44 -14.84 -1.54
C SER A 95 0.98 -15.33 -1.88
N HIS A 96 1.10 -16.59 -2.29
CA HIS A 96 2.38 -17.13 -2.74
C HIS A 96 2.58 -16.81 -4.22
N LEU A 97 3.75 -16.25 -4.55
CA LEU A 97 4.10 -15.89 -5.92
C LEU A 97 5.30 -16.70 -6.43
N GLN A 98 5.26 -16.97 -7.73
CA GLN A 98 6.44 -17.33 -8.51
C GLN A 98 6.95 -16.07 -9.19
N ALA A 99 8.25 -15.80 -9.09
CA ALA A 99 8.89 -14.68 -9.75
C ALA A 99 10.15 -15.12 -10.50
N HIS A 100 10.44 -14.41 -11.58
CA HIS A 100 11.69 -14.51 -12.33
C HIS A 100 12.16 -13.08 -12.64
N PHE A 101 13.46 -12.83 -12.49
CA PHE A 101 14.04 -11.55 -12.85
C PHE A 101 14.52 -11.61 -14.30
N VAL A 102 14.06 -10.68 -15.13
CA VAL A 102 14.62 -10.43 -16.45
C VAL A 102 15.57 -9.24 -16.31
N ARG A 103 16.83 -9.43 -16.71
CA ARG A 103 17.84 -8.38 -16.70
C ARG A 103 18.39 -8.22 -18.11
N GLU A 104 18.45 -6.99 -18.58
CA GLU A 104 19.24 -6.63 -19.75
C GLU A 104 20.62 -6.20 -19.26
N THR A 105 21.68 -6.75 -19.86
CA THR A 105 23.03 -6.24 -19.63
C THR A 105 23.16 -4.96 -20.45
N LEU A 106 22.87 -3.82 -19.83
CA LEU A 106 23.27 -2.55 -20.41
C LEU A 106 24.79 -2.48 -20.33
N GLU A 107 25.47 -2.59 -21.48
CA GLU A 107 26.88 -2.21 -21.57
C GLU A 107 26.95 -0.71 -21.23
N CYS A 108 27.35 -0.38 -20.01
CA CYS A 108 27.80 0.98 -19.71
C CYS A 108 29.01 1.23 -20.60
N GLY A 109 28.79 1.89 -21.74
CA GLY A 109 29.85 2.37 -22.62
C GLY A 109 30.82 3.19 -21.78
N GLY A 110 31.98 2.61 -21.48
CA GLY A 110 33.09 3.31 -20.90
C GLY A 110 33.63 4.27 -21.94
N GLU A 111 33.26 5.55 -21.83
CA GLU A 111 34.11 6.63 -22.29
C GLU A 111 34.71 7.30 -21.04
N GLU A 112 35.67 6.62 -20.43
CA GLU A 112 36.82 7.34 -19.90
C GLU A 112 37.63 7.79 -21.12
N THR A 113 37.42 9.04 -21.55
CA THR A 113 38.42 9.75 -22.34
C THR A 113 38.99 10.87 -21.48
N LEU A 114 40.27 10.65 -21.16
CA LEU A 114 41.35 11.50 -20.65
C LEU A 114 41.11 13.02 -20.61
#